data_AF-A0AAD4I7N9-F1
#
_entry.id   AF-A0AAD4I7N9-F1
#
_cell.length_a   1.000
_cell.length_b   1.000
_cell.length_c   1.000
_cell.angle_alpha   90.00
_cell.angle_beta   90.00
_cell.angle_gamma   90.00
#
_symmetry.space_group_name_H-M   'P 1'
#
loop_
_entity.id
_entity.type
_entity.pdbx_description
1 polymer ?
#
loop_
_entity_poly.entity_id
_entity_poly.type
_entity_poly.pdbx_seq_one_letter_code
_entity_poly.pdbx_strand_id
1 'polypeptide(L)'
;MGQVKLYFPSTKKTVDNFIIGAFQNLDQVLQGVRLALGIKYAALYTTDAKPIYEPGSLDNDDRVLVAASAKETMLPDAPPEWVLYDGEEGDDVDPNTEGYGQEWDTLSDHEKYVHMTSLHEQKPSTRNKLRITRAYKAVEADFRLIDARRPASIPVAEDYATIEQHWGMLLKDLIPASMKRGPGLTPSNKLPAASTVTAISVLSTFTHGQSRLALEVMEEAVALRTQDEEGDDGDPVLQQHDVLSAIEIVYERAGVLPARRTKGKSGKVREREKRRAARERRKEVGEASAEV
;
A
#
# COMPACT_ATOMS: atom_id res chain seq x y z
N MET A 1 26.64 -2.76 20.33
CA MET A 1 26.37 -2.29 18.97
C MET A 1 25.00 -2.81 18.62
N GLY A 2 24.09 -1.91 18.24
CA GLY A 2 22.73 -2.26 17.82
C GLY A 2 22.73 -2.50 16.32
N GLN A 3 22.33 -3.68 15.83
CA GLN A 3 22.01 -3.88 14.42
C GLN A 3 20.54 -3.57 14.22
N VAL A 4 20.20 -2.65 13.32
CA VAL A 4 18.82 -2.28 13.05
C VAL A 4 18.50 -2.43 11.56
N LYS A 5 17.22 -2.62 11.25
CA LYS A 5 16.71 -2.67 9.88
C LYS A 5 16.06 -1.33 9.54
N LEU A 6 16.63 -0.59 8.59
CA LEU A 6 16.05 0.65 8.11
C LEU A 6 15.00 0.35 7.03
N TYR A 7 13.78 0.86 7.19
CA TYR A 7 12.71 0.77 6.21
C TYR A 7 12.30 2.15 5.72
N PHE A 8 12.10 2.26 4.41
CA PHE A 8 11.75 3.52 3.72
C PHE A 8 10.35 3.38 3.14
N PRO A 9 9.31 3.87 3.82
CA PRO A 9 7.94 3.75 3.34
C PRO A 9 7.74 4.35 1.94
N SER A 10 8.26 5.55 1.69
CA SER A 10 8.09 6.26 0.41
C SER A 10 8.72 5.57 -0.80
N THR A 11 9.83 4.86 -0.62
CA THR A 11 10.54 4.18 -1.71
C THR A 11 10.43 2.66 -1.65
N LYS A 12 9.72 2.13 -0.64
CA LYS A 12 9.62 0.71 -0.29
C LYS A 12 10.98 -0.01 -0.20
N LYS A 13 12.07 0.74 0.04
CA LYS A 13 13.42 0.19 0.20
C LYS A 13 13.63 -0.34 1.62
N THR A 14 14.57 -1.26 1.78
CA THR A 14 15.09 -1.68 3.08
C THR A 14 16.61 -1.69 3.06
N VAL A 15 17.22 -1.32 4.19
CA VAL A 15 18.64 -1.57 4.45
C VAL A 15 18.72 -2.45 5.68
N ASP A 16 19.17 -3.69 5.47
CA ASP A 16 19.36 -4.66 6.54
C ASP A 16 20.71 -4.43 7.23
N ASN A 17 20.79 -4.80 8.52
CA ASN A 17 22.02 -4.82 9.32
C ASN A 17 22.74 -3.46 9.43
N PHE A 18 22.01 -2.36 9.50
CA PHE A 18 22.60 -1.05 9.75
C PHE A 18 23.14 -1.00 11.18
N ILE A 19 24.43 -0.68 11.34
CA ILE A 19 25.11 -0.75 12.63
C ILE A 19 25.06 0.61 13.31
N ILE A 20 24.40 0.67 14.48
CA ILE A 20 24.45 1.81 15.40
C ILE A 20 25.51 1.53 16.47
N GLY A 21 26.54 2.37 16.49
CA GLY A 21 27.60 2.32 17.49
C GLY A 21 27.10 2.74 18.86
N ALA A 22 27.63 2.14 19.93
CA ALA A 22 27.16 2.34 21.32
C ALA A 22 27.35 3.77 21.88
N PHE A 23 27.97 4.68 21.12
CA PHE A 23 28.25 6.07 21.50
C PHE A 23 28.01 7.06 20.35
N GLN A 24 27.31 6.64 19.29
CA GLN A 24 27.00 7.55 18.19
C GLN A 24 25.87 8.49 18.59
N ASN A 25 26.09 9.79 18.38
CA ASN A 25 25.04 10.79 18.55
C ASN A 25 24.06 10.74 17.35
N LEU A 26 22.86 11.30 17.54
CA LEU A 26 21.81 11.27 16.52
C LEU A 26 22.29 11.79 15.16
N ASP A 27 23.08 12.88 15.14
CA ASP A 27 23.58 13.45 13.90
C ASP A 27 24.55 12.51 13.16
N GLN A 28 25.43 11.79 13.86
CA GLN A 28 26.30 10.78 13.23
C GLN A 28 25.49 9.63 12.64
N VAL A 29 24.46 9.16 13.34
CA VAL A 29 23.56 8.11 12.84
C VAL A 29 22.81 8.61 11.61
N LEU A 30 22.22 9.81 11.66
CA LEU A 30 21.53 10.42 10.52
C LEU A 30 22.46 10.63 9.32
N GLN A 31 23.72 11.01 9.55
CA GLN A 31 24.71 11.14 8.48
C GLN A 31 25.05 9.78 7.85
N GLY A 32 25.21 8.73 8.67
CA GLY A 32 25.38 7.36 8.18
C GLY A 32 24.20 6.87 7.36
N VAL A 33 22.97 7.16 7.81
CA VAL A 33 21.73 6.86 7.08
C VAL A 33 21.70 7.59 5.74
N ARG A 34 21.97 8.90 5.73
CA ARG A 34 22.03 9.71 4.49
C ARG A 34 23.04 9.14 3.49
N LEU A 35 24.21 8.73 3.95
CA LEU A 35 25.26 8.13 3.12
C LEU A 35 24.88 6.76 2.59
N ALA A 36 24.31 5.89 3.44
CA ALA A 36 23.90 4.55 3.05
C ALA A 36 22.82 4.55 1.94
N LEU A 37 22.09 5.65 1.80
CA LEU A 37 20.91 5.75 0.94
C LEU A 37 21.03 6.79 -0.17
N GLY A 38 22.06 7.64 -0.13
CA GLY A 38 22.20 8.77 -1.04
C GLY A 38 21.08 9.81 -0.91
N ILE A 39 20.55 10.04 0.29
CA ILE A 39 19.46 11.00 0.55
C ILE A 39 19.96 12.26 1.25
N LYS A 40 19.31 13.40 0.97
CA LYS A 40 19.69 14.71 1.53
C LYS A 40 19.12 14.96 2.93
N TYR A 41 17.98 14.36 3.23
CA TYR A 41 17.28 14.47 4.51
C TYR A 41 17.08 13.08 5.08
N ALA A 42 17.22 12.95 6.39
CA ALA A 42 16.90 11.74 7.13
C ALA A 42 16.34 12.14 8.49
N ALA A 43 15.26 11.48 8.89
CA ALA A 43 14.75 11.46 10.26
C ALA A 43 14.30 10.04 10.60
N LEU A 44 14.56 9.61 11.84
CA LEU A 44 14.29 8.25 12.31
C LEU A 44 13.00 8.20 13.11
N TYR A 45 12.24 7.14 12.91
CA TYR A 45 11.00 6.90 13.61
C TYR A 45 10.88 5.43 14.00
N THR A 46 10.21 5.16 15.11
CA THR A 46 9.85 3.79 15.49
C THR A 46 8.84 3.22 14.49
N THR A 47 8.57 1.92 14.58
CA THR A 47 7.43 1.29 13.86
C THR A 47 6.09 1.95 14.18
N ASP A 48 5.96 2.69 15.28
CA ASP A 48 4.74 3.45 15.60
C ASP A 48 4.76 4.89 15.07
N ALA A 49 5.69 5.20 14.15
CA ALA A 49 5.93 6.56 13.66
C ALA A 49 6.18 7.61 14.74
N LYS A 50 6.73 7.20 15.89
CA LYS A 50 7.22 8.13 16.90
C LYS A 50 8.66 8.52 16.56
N PRO A 51 9.00 9.82 16.58
CA PRO A 51 10.35 10.26 16.26
C PRO A 51 11.36 9.68 17.27
N ILE A 52 12.47 9.18 16.76
CA ILE A 52 13.58 8.67 17.57
C ILE A 52 14.63 9.77 17.68
N TYR A 53 14.82 10.28 18.90
CA TYR A 53 15.84 11.28 19.20
C TYR A 53 17.10 10.68 19.83
N GLU A 54 16.98 9.51 20.45
CA GLU A 54 18.08 8.79 21.11
C GLU A 54 18.26 7.41 20.48
N PRO A 55 19.15 7.26 19.48
CA PRO A 55 19.37 5.99 18.79
C PRO A 55 19.92 4.88 19.70
N GLY A 56 20.44 5.24 20.87
CA GLY A 56 20.93 4.29 21.88
C GLY A 56 19.83 3.50 22.59
N SER A 57 18.55 3.88 22.43
CA SER A 57 17.40 3.15 22.96
C SER A 57 16.87 2.06 22.02
N LEU A 58 17.52 1.86 20.87
CA LEU A 58 17.12 0.85 19.88
C LEU A 58 17.80 -0.49 20.18
N ASP A 59 17.00 -1.54 20.21
CA ASP A 59 17.47 -2.90 20.41
C ASP A 59 18.01 -3.51 19.11
N ASN A 60 18.71 -4.65 19.24
CA ASN A 60 19.13 -5.42 18.08
C ASN A 60 17.90 -5.96 17.32
N ASP A 61 17.97 -5.92 15.99
CA ASP A 61 16.94 -6.28 15.02
C ASP A 61 15.70 -5.37 15.01
N ASP A 62 15.74 -4.22 15.69
CA ASP A 62 14.66 -3.25 15.62
C ASP A 62 14.50 -2.70 14.19
N ARG A 63 13.24 -2.62 13.76
CA ARG A 63 12.87 -1.98 12.50
C ARG A 63 12.65 -0.49 12.74
N VAL A 64 13.38 0.33 11.99
CA VAL A 64 13.36 1.78 12.09
C VAL A 64 12.86 2.36 10.78
N LEU A 65 11.83 3.21 10.87
CA LEU A 65 11.31 3.94 9.72
C LEU A 65 12.15 5.17 9.48
N VAL A 66 12.41 5.47 8.21
CA VAL A 66 13.22 6.63 7.84
C VAL A 66 12.46 7.52 6.85
N ALA A 67 12.31 8.78 7.22
CA ALA A 67 11.84 9.83 6.33
C ALA A 67 12.97 10.33 5.43
N ALA A 68 12.74 10.30 4.11
CA ALA A 68 13.67 10.79 3.09
C ALA A 68 13.45 12.27 2.73
N SER A 69 12.36 12.90 3.21
CA SER A 69 12.13 14.34 3.05
C SER A 69 11.53 15.00 4.28
N ALA A 70 11.76 16.30 4.44
CA ALA A 70 11.21 17.09 5.54
C ALA A 70 9.68 17.27 5.48
N LYS A 71 9.07 17.03 4.32
CA LYS A 71 7.61 17.10 4.12
C LYS A 71 6.94 15.73 4.30
N GLU A 72 7.72 14.68 4.50
CA GLU A 72 7.21 13.33 4.64
C GLU A 72 6.68 13.13 6.06
N THR A 73 5.37 12.95 6.17
CA THR A 73 4.74 12.57 7.43
C THR A 73 4.92 11.07 7.61
N MET A 74 5.62 10.65 8.67
CA MET A 74 5.84 9.24 8.96
C MET A 74 4.60 8.62 9.57
N LEU A 75 4.35 7.37 9.19
CA LEU A 75 3.13 6.63 9.52
C LEU A 75 3.52 5.29 10.13
N PRO A 76 2.78 4.77 11.13
CA PRO A 76 3.13 3.51 11.76
C PRO A 76 3.22 2.36 10.75
N ASP A 77 4.29 1.59 10.86
CA ASP A 77 4.51 0.30 10.22
C ASP A 77 3.83 -0.77 11.07
N ALA A 78 2.55 -1.02 10.78
CA ALA A 78 1.78 -2.03 11.48
C ALA A 78 2.17 -3.48 11.07
N PRO A 79 1.97 -4.47 11.96
CA PRO A 79 2.22 -5.88 11.69
C PRO A 79 1.38 -6.41 10.51
N PRO A 80 1.82 -7.51 9.86
CA PRO A 80 1.27 -8.02 8.61
C PRO A 80 -0.11 -8.69 8.73
N GLU A 81 -0.83 -8.53 9.84
CA GLU A 81 -2.09 -9.21 10.10
C GLU A 81 -3.28 -8.32 9.69
N TRP A 82 -4.07 -8.85 8.75
CA TRP A 82 -5.24 -8.21 8.15
C TRP A 82 -6.47 -8.74 8.87
N VAL A 83 -7.37 -7.87 9.32
CA VAL A 83 -8.46 -8.26 10.23
C VAL A 83 -9.80 -7.79 9.66
N LEU A 84 -10.77 -8.69 9.55
CA LEU A 84 -12.15 -8.31 9.19
C LEU A 84 -12.65 -7.24 10.19
N TYR A 85 -13.25 -6.16 9.70
CA TYR A 85 -13.76 -5.10 10.56
C TYR A 85 -15.22 -4.86 10.30
N ASP A 86 -15.99 -4.98 11.37
CA ASP A 86 -17.44 -4.90 11.43
C ASP A 86 -17.93 -3.80 12.39
N GLY A 87 -17.03 -2.94 12.89
CA GLY A 87 -17.37 -1.86 13.82
C GLY A 87 -16.95 -2.08 15.28
N GLU A 88 -16.29 -3.19 15.61
CA GLU A 88 -15.92 -3.56 16.99
C GLU A 88 -15.02 -2.53 17.74
N GLU A 89 -14.34 -1.61 17.05
CA GLU A 89 -13.49 -0.58 17.67
C GLU A 89 -14.22 0.77 17.85
N GLY A 90 -15.56 0.78 17.89
CA GLY A 90 -16.37 2.01 17.99
C GLY A 90 -16.01 2.92 19.17
N ASP A 91 -15.55 2.34 20.29
CA ASP A 91 -15.11 3.08 21.48
C ASP A 91 -13.77 3.84 21.27
N ASP A 92 -12.97 3.43 20.30
CA ASP A 92 -11.69 4.08 19.95
C ASP A 92 -11.88 5.25 18.95
N VAL A 93 -13.10 5.46 18.43
CA VAL A 93 -13.44 6.58 17.53
C VAL A 93 -13.49 7.88 18.33
N ASP A 94 -12.99 8.99 17.78
CA ASP A 94 -13.09 10.31 18.44
C ASP A 94 -14.58 10.65 18.70
N PRO A 95 -14.97 10.97 19.96
CA PRO A 95 -16.34 11.33 20.30
C PRO A 95 -16.95 12.49 19.50
N ASN A 96 -16.12 13.34 18.89
CA ASN A 96 -16.55 14.45 18.05
C ASN A 96 -16.79 14.04 16.58
N THR A 97 -16.54 12.77 16.23
CA THR A 97 -16.76 12.22 14.91
C THR A 97 -18.25 12.05 14.63
N GLU A 98 -18.70 12.41 13.43
CA GLU A 98 -20.08 12.18 13.00
C GLU A 98 -20.44 10.69 13.04
N GLY A 99 -21.63 10.36 13.55
CA GLY A 99 -22.06 8.97 13.76
C GLY A 99 -21.42 8.26 14.96
N TYR A 100 -20.63 8.94 15.80
CA TYR A 100 -20.06 8.34 17.02
C TYR A 100 -21.15 7.71 17.90
N GLY A 101 -20.89 6.49 18.41
CA GLY A 101 -21.81 5.74 19.26
C GLY A 101 -22.97 5.04 18.52
N GLN A 102 -23.05 5.12 17.19
CA GLN A 102 -24.00 4.37 16.39
C GLN A 102 -23.43 3.03 15.93
N GLU A 103 -24.31 2.06 15.67
CA GLU A 103 -23.90 0.75 15.14
C GLU A 103 -23.36 0.89 13.70
N TRP A 104 -22.31 0.14 13.38
CA TRP A 104 -21.63 0.23 12.09
C TRP A 104 -22.57 0.06 10.88
N ASP A 105 -23.53 -0.85 10.97
CA ASP A 105 -24.49 -1.12 9.90
C ASP A 105 -25.48 0.03 9.66
N THR A 106 -25.64 0.92 10.65
CA THR A 106 -26.53 2.10 10.57
C THR A 106 -25.84 3.34 10.01
N LEU A 107 -24.51 3.36 10.00
CA LEU A 107 -23.72 4.48 9.48
C LEU A 107 -23.83 4.56 7.96
N SER A 108 -23.95 5.79 7.46
CA SER A 108 -23.77 6.11 6.05
C SER A 108 -22.33 5.85 5.61
N ASP A 109 -22.13 5.72 4.30
CA ASP A 109 -20.81 5.48 3.71
C ASP A 109 -19.81 6.61 4.00
N HIS A 110 -20.29 7.85 4.09
CA HIS A 110 -19.48 8.99 4.51
C HIS A 110 -19.10 8.88 5.99
N GLU A 111 -20.04 8.57 6.88
CA GLU A 111 -19.75 8.39 8.31
C GLU A 111 -18.77 7.23 8.55
N LYS A 112 -18.92 6.13 7.82
CA LYS A 112 -17.95 5.01 7.83
C LYS A 112 -16.55 5.45 7.42
N TYR A 113 -16.45 6.30 6.39
CA TYR A 113 -15.20 6.92 5.99
C TYR A 113 -14.61 7.76 7.14
N VAL A 114 -15.38 8.66 7.75
CA VAL A 114 -14.90 9.55 8.83
C VAL A 114 -14.50 8.75 10.07
N HIS A 115 -15.29 7.72 10.45
CA HIS A 115 -14.96 6.80 11.54
C HIS A 115 -13.61 6.13 11.33
N MET A 116 -13.40 5.60 10.13
CA MET A 116 -12.15 4.94 9.74
C MET A 116 -10.96 5.90 9.79
N THR A 117 -11.14 7.13 9.30
CA THR A 117 -10.11 8.17 9.35
C THR A 117 -9.80 8.59 10.80
N SER A 118 -10.82 8.81 11.61
CA SER A 118 -10.71 9.14 13.04
C SER A 118 -9.95 8.07 13.81
N LEU A 119 -10.26 6.79 13.57
CA LEU A 119 -9.54 5.66 14.16
C LEU A 119 -8.05 5.63 13.78
N HIS A 120 -7.71 6.02 12.55
CA HIS A 120 -6.30 6.12 12.13
C HIS A 120 -5.54 7.23 12.86
N GLU A 121 -6.23 8.27 13.32
CA GLU A 121 -5.65 9.39 14.07
C GLU A 121 -5.55 9.07 15.57
N GLN A 122 -6.62 8.55 16.15
CA GLN A 122 -6.70 8.21 17.58
C GLN A 122 -5.88 6.96 17.94
N LYS A 123 -5.84 5.97 17.04
CA LYS A 123 -5.10 4.72 17.24
C LYS A 123 -4.24 4.38 16.02
N PRO A 124 -3.15 5.13 15.76
CA PRO A 124 -2.33 4.95 14.56
C PRO A 124 -1.77 3.54 14.37
N SER A 125 -1.64 2.75 15.43
CA SER A 125 -1.21 1.35 15.38
C SER A 125 -2.18 0.44 14.61
N THR A 126 -3.44 0.82 14.41
CA THR A 126 -4.44 0.05 13.63
C THR A 126 -4.48 0.43 12.16
N ARG A 127 -3.70 1.43 11.73
CA ARG A 127 -3.78 2.06 10.40
C ARG A 127 -3.55 1.14 9.20
N ASN A 128 -2.80 0.06 9.35
CA ASN A 128 -2.59 -0.91 8.25
C ASN A 128 -3.43 -2.18 8.40
N LYS A 129 -4.31 -2.25 9.41
CA LYS A 129 -5.33 -3.30 9.45
C LYS A 129 -6.28 -3.03 8.29
N LEU A 130 -6.25 -3.85 7.26
CA LEU A 130 -7.32 -3.83 6.26
C LEU A 130 -8.61 -4.17 6.95
N ARG A 131 -9.57 -3.27 6.87
CA ARG A 131 -10.86 -3.35 7.53
C ARG A 131 -11.87 -3.71 6.45
N ILE A 132 -12.13 -5.00 6.27
CA ILE A 132 -13.12 -5.47 5.29
C ILE A 132 -14.50 -5.43 5.94
N THR A 133 -15.41 -4.64 5.35
CA THR A 133 -16.74 -4.36 5.91
C THR A 133 -17.86 -5.11 5.18
N ARG A 134 -17.51 -5.93 4.17
CA ARG A 134 -18.47 -6.75 3.41
C ARG A 134 -18.06 -8.22 3.41
N ALA A 135 -19.05 -9.11 3.38
CA ALA A 135 -18.82 -10.54 3.23
C ALA A 135 -18.41 -10.88 1.78
N TYR A 136 -17.44 -11.79 1.62
CA TYR A 136 -16.94 -12.19 0.29
C TYR A 136 -18.04 -12.66 -0.67
N LYS A 137 -19.05 -13.39 -0.18
CA LYS A 137 -20.16 -13.88 -1.02
C LYS A 137 -20.95 -12.75 -1.70
N ALA A 138 -21.11 -11.61 -1.02
CA ALA A 138 -21.78 -10.46 -1.61
C ALA A 138 -20.92 -9.81 -2.71
N VAL A 139 -19.61 -9.70 -2.47
CA VAL A 139 -18.65 -9.18 -3.45
C VAL A 139 -18.54 -10.10 -4.67
N GLU A 140 -18.56 -11.41 -4.47
CA GLU A 140 -18.56 -12.39 -5.58
C GLU A 140 -19.80 -12.26 -6.46
N ALA A 141 -20.96 -11.95 -5.87
CA ALA A 141 -22.18 -11.67 -6.65
C ALA A 141 -22.03 -10.40 -7.51
N ASP A 142 -21.45 -9.34 -6.93
CA ASP A 142 -21.17 -8.09 -7.65
C ASP A 142 -20.21 -8.32 -8.83
N PHE A 143 -19.18 -9.17 -8.68
CA PHE A 143 -18.28 -9.55 -9.78
C PHE A 143 -19.00 -10.20 -10.95
N ARG A 144 -19.85 -11.18 -10.65
CA ARG A 144 -20.61 -11.88 -11.70
C ARG A 144 -21.54 -10.92 -12.44
N LEU A 145 -22.06 -9.90 -11.76
CA LEU A 145 -22.88 -8.86 -12.39
C LEU A 145 -22.05 -7.95 -13.32
N ILE A 146 -20.82 -7.61 -12.95
CA ILE A 146 -19.91 -6.84 -13.81
C ILE A 146 -19.59 -7.65 -15.09
N ASP A 147 -19.30 -8.94 -14.96
CA ASP A 147 -18.99 -9.81 -16.11
C ASP A 147 -20.21 -10.10 -17.00
N ALA A 148 -21.41 -10.20 -16.40
CA ALA A 148 -22.65 -10.43 -17.12
C ALA A 148 -23.16 -9.18 -17.87
N ARG A 149 -22.82 -7.98 -17.40
CA ARG A 149 -23.11 -6.72 -18.10
C ARG A 149 -22.15 -6.55 -19.28
N ARG A 150 -22.55 -7.05 -20.47
CA ARG A 150 -21.98 -6.58 -21.75
C ARG A 150 -21.93 -5.05 -21.77
N PRO A 151 -20.99 -4.41 -22.49
CA PRO A 151 -20.75 -2.98 -22.43
C PRO A 151 -21.87 -2.18 -23.12
N ALA A 152 -23.08 -2.22 -22.56
CA ALA A 152 -24.05 -1.16 -22.69
C ALA A 152 -23.60 -0.08 -21.71
N SER A 153 -23.50 1.17 -22.19
CA SER A 153 -23.01 2.34 -21.46
C SER A 153 -23.45 2.35 -19.99
N ILE A 154 -22.60 1.86 -19.10
CA ILE A 154 -22.84 1.94 -17.66
C ILE A 154 -22.68 3.42 -17.31
N PRO A 155 -23.70 4.07 -16.74
CA PRO A 155 -23.54 5.40 -16.18
C PRO A 155 -22.52 5.31 -15.04
N VAL A 156 -21.29 5.75 -15.29
CA VAL A 156 -20.19 5.69 -14.30
C VAL A 156 -20.26 6.84 -13.29
N ALA A 157 -21.15 7.81 -13.47
CA ALA A 157 -21.27 8.97 -12.58
C ALA A 157 -21.55 8.56 -11.13
N GLU A 158 -22.42 7.57 -10.93
CA GLU A 158 -22.72 6.99 -9.62
C GLU A 158 -21.50 6.27 -9.04
N ASP A 159 -20.73 5.53 -9.87
CA ASP A 159 -19.51 4.86 -9.42
C ASP A 159 -18.46 5.85 -8.93
N TYR A 160 -18.28 6.99 -9.62
CA TYR A 160 -17.37 8.05 -9.17
C TYR A 160 -17.81 8.67 -7.83
N ALA A 161 -19.10 8.97 -7.68
CA ALA A 161 -19.64 9.50 -6.44
C ALA A 161 -19.48 8.50 -5.28
N THR A 162 -19.72 7.22 -5.55
CA THR A 162 -19.54 6.13 -4.59
C THR A 162 -18.09 6.04 -4.11
N ILE A 163 -17.13 6.06 -5.05
CA ILE A 163 -15.69 6.03 -4.72
C ILE A 163 -15.32 7.23 -3.85
N GLU A 164 -15.77 8.43 -4.22
CA GLU A 164 -15.48 9.66 -3.47
C GLU A 164 -16.08 9.63 -2.06
N GLN A 165 -17.31 9.14 -1.91
CA GLN A 165 -17.97 9.00 -0.60
C GLN A 165 -17.23 8.02 0.32
N HIS A 166 -16.77 6.89 -0.22
CA HIS A 166 -16.08 5.86 0.58
C HIS A 166 -14.65 6.21 0.95
N TRP A 167 -13.94 6.95 0.09
CA TRP A 167 -12.51 7.18 0.25
C TRP A 167 -12.14 8.64 0.51
N GLY A 168 -13.10 9.57 0.40
CA GLY A 168 -12.86 11.00 0.53
C GLY A 168 -11.91 11.55 -0.54
N MET A 169 -11.74 10.85 -1.67
CA MET A 169 -10.84 11.28 -2.74
C MET A 169 -11.38 10.93 -4.12
N LEU A 170 -11.07 11.78 -5.10
CA LEU A 170 -11.44 11.54 -6.48
C LEU A 170 -10.57 10.42 -7.08
N LEU A 171 -11.18 9.58 -7.92
CA LEU A 171 -10.48 8.45 -8.56
C LEU A 171 -9.22 8.89 -9.33
N LYS A 172 -9.27 10.07 -9.95
CA LYS A 172 -8.12 10.66 -10.68
C LYS A 172 -6.94 10.98 -9.77
N ASP A 173 -7.18 11.24 -8.48
CA ASP A 173 -6.15 11.62 -7.51
C ASP A 173 -5.62 10.38 -6.78
N LEU A 174 -6.43 9.32 -6.68
CA LEU A 174 -6.02 8.00 -6.18
C LEU A 174 -5.02 7.30 -7.11
N ILE A 175 -5.35 7.20 -8.40
CA ILE A 175 -4.59 6.37 -9.34
C ILE A 175 -3.37 7.16 -9.84
N PRO A 176 -2.14 6.62 -9.74
CA PRO A 176 -0.94 7.23 -10.31
C PRO A 176 -1.02 7.36 -11.84
N ALA A 177 -0.34 8.36 -12.40
CA ALA A 177 -0.33 8.58 -13.85
C ALA A 177 0.15 7.36 -14.66
N SER A 178 1.06 6.56 -14.09
CA SER A 178 1.58 5.33 -14.70
C SER A 178 0.55 4.21 -14.85
N MET A 179 -0.55 4.25 -14.09
CA MET A 179 -1.64 3.27 -14.12
C MET A 179 -2.87 3.81 -14.89
N LYS A 180 -2.83 5.07 -15.34
CA LYS A 180 -3.83 5.64 -16.25
C LYS A 180 -3.44 5.29 -17.68
N ARG A 181 -4.43 5.17 -18.58
CA ARG A 181 -4.23 4.72 -19.99
C ARG A 181 -2.99 5.35 -20.67
N GLY A 182 -2.20 4.50 -21.34
CA GLY A 182 -0.90 4.79 -21.94
C GLY A 182 -0.89 5.74 -23.15
N PRO A 183 0.32 6.10 -23.65
CA PRO A 183 0.57 7.25 -24.50
C PRO A 183 0.38 6.93 -25.99
N GLY A 184 -0.63 7.53 -26.60
CA GLY A 184 -0.86 7.50 -28.02
C GLY A 184 -1.95 8.51 -28.38
N LEU A 185 -1.52 9.68 -28.85
CA LEU A 185 -2.34 10.85 -29.23
C LEU A 185 -2.92 11.62 -28.03
N THR A 186 -2.19 12.69 -27.66
CA THR A 186 -2.51 13.73 -26.65
C THR A 186 -2.59 13.26 -25.18
N PRO A 187 -2.10 14.08 -24.22
CA PRO A 187 -2.34 13.87 -22.79
C PRO A 187 -3.81 14.15 -22.50
N SER A 188 -4.71 13.27 -22.95
CA SER A 188 -6.11 13.34 -22.57
C SER A 188 -6.25 12.64 -21.22
N ASN A 189 -6.92 13.30 -20.27
CA ASN A 189 -7.35 12.82 -18.97
C ASN A 189 -8.30 11.59 -19.05
N LYS A 190 -7.97 10.57 -19.85
CA LYS A 190 -8.81 9.40 -20.06
C LYS A 190 -8.72 8.51 -18.82
N LEU A 191 -9.75 8.67 -17.99
CA LEU A 191 -10.10 7.83 -16.87
C LEU A 191 -10.12 6.33 -17.27
N PRO A 192 -10.02 5.40 -16.30
CA PRO A 192 -10.12 3.97 -16.55
C PRO A 192 -11.39 3.60 -17.34
N ALA A 193 -11.38 2.42 -17.99
CA ALA A 193 -12.56 1.91 -18.66
C ALA A 193 -13.75 1.83 -17.68
N ALA A 194 -14.99 1.99 -18.17
CA ALA A 194 -16.17 2.00 -17.30
C ALA A 194 -16.26 0.76 -16.40
N SER A 195 -15.96 -0.43 -16.94
CA SER A 195 -15.95 -1.66 -16.15
C SER A 195 -14.85 -1.70 -15.07
N THR A 196 -13.69 -1.08 -15.34
CA THR A 196 -12.65 -0.88 -14.33
C THR A 196 -13.16 0.06 -13.23
N VAL A 197 -13.84 1.15 -13.58
CA VAL A 197 -14.40 2.10 -12.61
C VAL A 197 -15.46 1.44 -11.73
N THR A 198 -16.36 0.65 -12.32
CA THR A 198 -17.35 -0.14 -11.57
C THR A 198 -16.69 -1.20 -10.67
N ALA A 199 -15.61 -1.85 -11.11
CA ALA A 199 -14.86 -2.75 -10.22
C ALA A 199 -14.22 -1.99 -9.04
N ILE A 200 -13.75 -0.76 -9.26
CA ILE A 200 -13.18 0.09 -8.20
C ILE A 200 -14.27 0.59 -7.25
N SER A 201 -15.48 0.89 -7.74
CA SER A 201 -16.59 1.25 -6.86
C SER A 201 -16.93 0.08 -5.92
N VAL A 202 -16.93 -1.16 -6.42
CA VAL A 202 -17.06 -2.35 -5.56
C VAL A 202 -15.93 -2.45 -4.54
N LEU A 203 -14.66 -2.27 -4.95
CA LEU A 203 -13.50 -2.25 -4.04
C LEU A 203 -13.66 -1.19 -2.92
N SER A 204 -14.17 -0.02 -3.26
CA SER A 204 -14.36 1.08 -2.31
C SER A 204 -15.37 0.78 -1.22
N THR A 205 -16.41 0.00 -1.54
CA THR A 205 -17.51 -0.33 -0.60
C THR A 205 -17.11 -1.22 0.57
N PHE A 206 -15.93 -1.84 0.54
CA PHE A 206 -15.48 -2.68 1.64
C PHE A 206 -14.16 -2.21 2.28
N THR A 207 -13.63 -1.07 1.83
CA THR A 207 -12.37 -0.48 2.32
C THR A 207 -12.54 1.00 2.64
N HIS A 208 -13.65 1.37 3.29
CA HIS A 208 -13.97 2.75 3.67
C HIS A 208 -12.78 3.44 4.35
N GLY A 209 -12.40 4.64 3.90
CA GLY A 209 -11.26 5.38 4.45
C GLY A 209 -9.87 4.77 4.23
N GLN A 210 -9.76 3.67 3.46
CA GLN A 210 -8.50 2.95 3.24
C GLN A 210 -7.97 3.05 1.80
N SER A 211 -8.10 4.23 1.19
CA SER A 211 -7.69 4.49 -0.19
C SER A 211 -6.22 4.13 -0.48
N ARG A 212 -5.31 4.41 0.46
CA ARG A 212 -3.88 4.02 0.38
C ARG A 212 -3.72 2.51 0.23
N LEU A 213 -4.48 1.75 1.01
CA LEU A 213 -4.39 0.29 1.04
C LEU A 213 -4.96 -0.31 -0.24
N ALA A 214 -6.10 0.24 -0.70
CA ALA A 214 -6.68 -0.08 -2.00
C ALA A 214 -5.66 0.17 -3.13
N LEU A 215 -4.93 1.29 -3.10
CA LEU A 215 -3.88 1.56 -4.07
C LEU A 215 -2.74 0.54 -4.00
N GLU A 216 -2.26 0.19 -2.80
CA GLU A 216 -1.18 -0.79 -2.64
C GLU A 216 -1.55 -2.17 -3.21
N VAL A 217 -2.79 -2.64 -3.00
CA VAL A 217 -3.24 -3.93 -3.55
C VAL A 217 -3.48 -3.86 -5.05
N MET A 218 -3.91 -2.72 -5.59
CA MET A 218 -4.04 -2.50 -7.04
C MET A 218 -2.68 -2.44 -7.73
N GLU A 219 -1.70 -1.73 -7.17
CA GLU A 219 -0.31 -1.72 -7.66
C GLU A 219 0.29 -3.13 -7.68
N GLU A 220 0.03 -3.89 -6.63
CA GLU A 220 0.45 -5.28 -6.54
C GLU A 220 -0.21 -6.17 -7.60
N ALA A 221 -1.51 -6.00 -7.84
CA ALA A 221 -2.21 -6.76 -8.87
C ALA A 221 -1.68 -6.46 -10.28
N VAL A 222 -1.48 -5.17 -10.62
CA VAL A 222 -0.85 -4.76 -11.88
C VAL A 222 0.56 -5.34 -11.99
N ALA A 223 1.33 -5.31 -10.91
CA ALA A 223 2.67 -5.87 -10.88
C ALA A 223 2.67 -7.39 -11.07
N LEU A 224 1.68 -8.12 -10.57
CA LEU A 224 1.55 -9.57 -10.81
C LEU A 224 1.27 -9.85 -12.29
N ARG A 225 0.31 -9.15 -12.89
CA ARG A 225 -0.01 -9.30 -14.32
C ARG A 225 1.21 -9.01 -15.21
N THR A 226 1.84 -7.85 -15.00
CA THR A 226 2.98 -7.40 -15.81
C THR A 226 4.28 -8.18 -15.56
N GLN A 227 4.37 -8.98 -14.50
CA GLN A 227 5.54 -9.84 -14.23
C GLN A 227 5.40 -11.26 -14.78
N ASP A 228 4.17 -11.78 -14.90
CA ASP A 228 3.93 -13.14 -15.40
C ASP A 228 3.98 -13.22 -16.94
N GLU A 229 3.92 -12.07 -17.63
CA GLU A 229 4.07 -11.95 -19.08
C GLU A 229 5.53 -11.64 -19.48
N GLU A 230 6.46 -12.59 -19.27
CA GLU A 230 7.80 -12.54 -19.88
C GLU A 230 7.68 -12.65 -21.42
N GLY A 231 7.33 -11.55 -22.08
CA GLY A 231 7.33 -11.46 -23.54
C GLY A 231 6.32 -10.51 -24.17
N ASP A 232 5.36 -9.97 -23.43
CA ASP A 232 4.42 -8.99 -23.96
C ASP A 232 4.64 -7.62 -23.31
N ASP A 233 4.45 -6.57 -24.09
CA ASP A 233 4.63 -5.16 -23.73
C ASP A 233 3.43 -4.72 -22.87
N GLY A 234 3.20 -5.44 -21.76
CA GLY A 234 2.02 -5.34 -20.92
C GLY A 234 1.94 -3.96 -20.30
N ASP A 235 1.08 -3.12 -20.87
CA ASP A 235 0.88 -1.74 -20.43
C ASP A 235 0.54 -1.74 -18.91
N PRO A 236 1.26 -0.95 -18.07
CA PRO A 236 0.99 -0.81 -16.63
C PRO A 236 -0.37 -0.18 -16.31
N VAL A 237 -1.18 0.08 -17.33
CA VAL A 237 -2.55 0.58 -17.22
C VAL A 237 -3.41 -0.36 -16.40
N LEU A 238 -4.14 0.23 -15.45
CA LEU A 238 -5.08 -0.50 -14.60
C LEU A 238 -6.25 -1.05 -15.42
N GLN A 239 -6.44 -2.37 -15.36
CA GLN A 239 -7.51 -3.11 -16.00
C GLN A 239 -8.50 -3.65 -14.98
N GLN A 240 -9.70 -4.01 -15.42
CA GLN A 240 -10.73 -4.63 -14.57
C GLN A 240 -10.19 -5.86 -13.82
N HIS A 241 -9.46 -6.74 -14.52
CA HIS A 241 -8.85 -7.93 -13.92
C HIS A 241 -7.86 -7.60 -12.79
N ASP A 242 -7.15 -6.47 -12.87
CA ASP A 242 -6.24 -6.04 -11.81
C ASP A 242 -7.02 -5.67 -10.54
N VAL A 243 -8.17 -5.01 -10.70
CA VAL A 243 -9.04 -4.66 -9.57
C VAL A 243 -9.66 -5.91 -8.95
N LEU A 244 -10.14 -6.86 -9.77
CA LEU A 244 -10.64 -8.15 -9.28
C LEU A 244 -9.54 -8.93 -8.52
N SER A 245 -8.31 -8.94 -9.06
CA SER A 245 -7.16 -9.57 -8.41
C SER A 245 -6.80 -8.88 -7.10
N ALA A 246 -6.87 -7.54 -7.04
CA ALA A 246 -6.63 -6.78 -5.82
C ALA A 246 -7.63 -7.15 -4.71
N ILE A 247 -8.90 -7.33 -5.07
CA ILE A 247 -9.95 -7.76 -4.15
C ILE A 247 -9.68 -9.20 -3.66
N GLU A 248 -9.29 -10.12 -4.53
CA GLU A 248 -8.88 -11.46 -4.10
C GLU A 248 -7.71 -11.42 -3.11
N ILE A 249 -6.68 -10.61 -3.39
CA ILE A 249 -5.51 -10.44 -2.52
C ILE A 249 -5.91 -9.95 -1.13
N VAL A 250 -6.83 -8.99 -1.07
CA VAL A 250 -7.43 -8.48 0.18
C VAL A 250 -8.04 -9.63 0.98
N TYR A 251 -8.92 -10.44 0.39
CA TYR A 251 -9.60 -11.54 1.09
C TYR A 251 -8.70 -12.73 1.40
N GLU A 252 -7.68 -13.01 0.58
CA GLU A 252 -6.64 -14.01 0.89
C GLU A 252 -5.86 -13.61 2.15
N ARG A 253 -5.47 -12.33 2.25
CA ARG A 253 -4.70 -11.82 3.40
C ARG A 253 -5.51 -11.78 4.68
N ALA A 254 -6.81 -11.51 4.57
CA ALA A 254 -7.74 -11.60 5.69
C ALA A 254 -8.07 -13.05 6.09
N GLY A 255 -7.50 -14.07 5.41
CA GLY A 255 -7.73 -15.49 5.72
C GLY A 255 -9.10 -16.01 5.34
N VAL A 256 -9.92 -15.21 4.65
CA VAL A 256 -11.26 -15.60 4.16
C VAL A 256 -11.16 -16.51 2.94
N LEU A 257 -10.16 -16.26 2.09
CA LEU A 257 -9.84 -17.11 0.94
C LEU A 257 -8.55 -17.90 1.16
N PRO A 258 -8.42 -19.10 0.55
CA PRO A 258 -7.15 -19.81 0.53
C PRO A 258 -6.06 -18.96 -0.13
N ALA A 259 -4.92 -18.78 0.55
CA ALA A 259 -3.80 -18.01 0.02
C ALA A 259 -3.18 -18.68 -1.22
N ARG A 260 -3.46 -18.16 -2.42
CA ARG A 260 -2.92 -18.62 -3.70
C ARG A 260 -1.90 -17.63 -4.27
N ARG A 261 -2.15 -16.32 -4.15
CA ARG A 261 -1.32 -15.24 -4.73
C ARG A 261 -0.31 -14.67 -3.74
N THR A 262 -0.64 -14.68 -2.46
CA THR A 262 0.09 -13.95 -1.40
C THR A 262 1.25 -14.72 -0.74
N LYS A 263 1.24 -16.07 -0.78
CA LYS A 263 2.28 -16.92 -0.17
C LYS A 263 3.68 -16.82 -0.79
N GLY A 264 3.82 -16.21 -1.98
CA GLY A 264 5.07 -16.23 -2.74
C GLY A 264 6.03 -15.05 -2.54
N LYS A 265 5.61 -13.95 -1.90
CA LYS A 265 6.37 -12.69 -1.98
C LYS A 265 7.64 -12.62 -1.14
N SER A 266 7.71 -13.22 0.06
CA SER A 266 8.97 -13.17 0.83
C SER A 266 10.09 -14.01 0.19
N GLY A 267 9.73 -15.10 -0.48
CA GLY A 267 10.66 -15.99 -1.18
C GLY A 267 11.09 -15.46 -2.55
N LYS A 268 10.13 -15.12 -3.42
CA LYS A 268 10.42 -14.68 -4.80
C LYS A 268 11.07 -13.30 -4.85
N VAL A 269 10.69 -12.34 -4.00
CA VAL A 269 11.33 -11.01 -3.97
C VAL A 269 12.77 -11.14 -3.49
N ARG A 270 13.01 -11.93 -2.43
CA ARG A 270 14.36 -12.20 -1.91
C ARG A 270 15.22 -13.01 -2.89
N GLU A 271 14.65 -13.93 -3.65
CA GLU A 271 15.36 -14.65 -4.71
C GLU A 271 15.67 -13.74 -5.90
N ARG A 272 14.76 -12.83 -6.26
CA ARG A 272 14.94 -11.87 -7.36
C ARG A 272 15.94 -10.76 -7.02
N GLU A 273 15.94 -10.26 -5.78
CA GLU A 273 16.99 -9.36 -5.27
C GLU A 273 18.35 -10.05 -5.25
N LYS A 274 18.42 -11.32 -4.80
CA LYS A 274 19.65 -12.12 -4.88
C LYS A 274 20.13 -12.32 -6.32
N ARG A 275 19.23 -12.59 -7.27
CA ARG A 275 19.59 -12.74 -8.70
C ARG A 275 20.01 -11.41 -9.34
N ARG A 276 19.40 -10.30 -8.96
CA ARG A 276 19.76 -8.95 -9.45
C ARG A 276 21.12 -8.51 -8.90
N ALA A 277 21.34 -8.67 -7.59
CA ALA A 277 22.64 -8.42 -6.95
C ALA A 277 23.76 -9.33 -7.50
N ALA A 278 23.45 -10.59 -7.84
CA ALA A 278 24.40 -11.50 -8.47
C ALA A 278 24.75 -11.10 -9.92
N ARG A 279 23.82 -10.50 -10.67
CA ARG A 279 24.09 -9.98 -12.03
C ARG A 279 24.89 -8.69 -12.01
N GLU A 280 24.65 -7.80 -11.05
CA GLU A 280 25.41 -6.56 -10.87
C GLU A 280 26.86 -6.85 -10.45
N ARG A 281 27.08 -7.78 -9.49
CA ARG A 281 28.43 -8.23 -9.11
C ARG A 281 29.19 -8.90 -10.26
N ARG A 282 28.51 -9.57 -11.19
CA ARG A 282 29.16 -10.18 -12.37
C ARG A 282 29.55 -9.15 -13.43
N LYS A 283 28.86 -8.00 -13.50
CA LYS A 283 29.25 -6.89 -14.38
C LYS A 283 30.47 -6.16 -13.85
N GLU A 284 30.54 -5.88 -12.55
CA GLU A 284 31.69 -5.22 -11.92
C GLU A 284 32.98 -6.05 -12.02
N VAL A 285 32.89 -7.38 -11.91
CA VAL A 285 34.06 -8.28 -12.08
C VAL A 285 34.48 -8.39 -13.56
N GLY A 286 33.54 -8.25 -14.50
CA GLY A 286 33.81 -8.29 -15.94
C GLY A 286 34.51 -7.02 -16.45
N GLU A 287 34.14 -5.85 -15.93
CA GLU A 287 34.81 -4.57 -16.26
C GLU A 287 36.22 -4.50 -15.63
N ALA A 288 36.42 -5.01 -14.41
CA ALA A 288 37.75 -5.06 -13.78
C ALA A 288 38.72 -6.04 -14.46
N SER A 289 38.22 -7.03 -15.22
CA SER A 289 39.05 -8.01 -15.94
C SER A 289 39.35 -7.60 -17.39
N ALA A 290 38.76 -6.50 -17.87
CA ALA A 290 38.99 -5.97 -19.22
C ALA A 290 40.06 -4.86 -19.26
N GLU A 291 40.58 -4.43 -18.11
CA GLU A 291 41.61 -3.39 -17.96
C GLU A 291 42.99 -3.94 -17.51
N VAL A 292 43.27 -5.23 -17.70
CA VAL A 292 44.62 -5.82 -17.50
C VAL A 292 45.21 -6.33 -18.80
#